data_AF-A0A9D7WB76-F1
#
_entry.id   AF-A0A9D7WB76-F1
#
_cell.length_a   1.000
_cell.length_b   1.000
_cell.length_c   1.000
_cell.angle_alpha   90.00
_cell.angle_beta   90.00
_cell.angle_gamma   90.00
#
_symmetry.space_group_name_H-M   'P 1'
#
loop_
_entity.id
_entity.type
_entity.pdbx_description
1 polymer ?
#
loop_
_entity_poly.entity_id
_entity_poly.type
_entity_poly.pdbx_seq_one_letter_code
_entity_poly.pdbx_strand_id
1 'polypeptide(L)'
;MFGLSLFNSEKYITGGYTPYLTFNVLVQSNIFSVHQYKREYPDRREVREKVWKLHKEGWGYTKIHRYLKNNKFEIGNSRTTVDSMIKKMSTT
;
A
#
# COMPACT_ATOMS: atom_id res chain seq x y z
N MET A 1 20.39 22.70 4.54
CA MET A 1 19.84 23.14 5.84
C MET A 1 19.01 24.39 5.55
N PHE A 2 17.71 24.25 5.32
CA PHE A 2 16.84 25.38 4.97
C PHE A 2 16.37 26.06 6.24
N GLY A 3 16.95 27.23 6.55
CA GLY A 3 16.46 28.11 7.61
C GLY A 3 15.26 28.90 7.08
N LEU A 4 14.06 28.62 7.59
CA LEU A 4 12.93 29.54 7.45
C LEU A 4 13.20 30.75 8.35
N SER A 5 13.50 31.90 7.77
CA SER A 5 13.42 33.18 8.48
C SER A 5 11.95 33.52 8.68
N LEU A 6 11.46 33.43 9.91
CA LEU A 6 10.05 33.70 10.22
C LEU A 6 9.94 34.81 11.26
N PHE A 7 9.23 35.86 10.84
CA PHE A 7 8.63 36.95 11.60
C PHE A 7 9.55 38.09 12.09
N ASN A 8 9.49 39.21 11.37
CA ASN A 8 9.69 40.53 11.96
C ASN A 8 8.63 40.70 13.07
N SER A 9 9.08 40.60 14.31
CA SER A 9 8.28 40.89 15.51
C SER A 9 8.48 42.35 15.85
N GLU A 10 7.57 43.21 15.39
CA GLU A 10 7.45 44.56 15.96
C GLU A 10 6.50 44.51 17.15
N LYS A 11 7.00 44.85 18.34
CA LYS A 11 6.16 45.08 19.51
C LYS A 11 5.41 46.40 19.33
N TYR A 12 4.23 46.35 18.73
CA TYR A 12 3.29 47.46 18.81
C TYR A 12 2.81 47.59 20.27
N ILE A 13 3.29 48.61 20.98
CA ILE A 13 2.89 48.94 22.34
C ILE A 13 1.57 49.72 22.24
N THR A 14 0.46 49.02 21.99
CA THR A 14 -0.87 49.64 21.97
C THR A 14 -1.35 49.74 23.43
N GLY A 15 -1.38 50.95 23.98
CA GLY A 15 -1.63 51.26 25.39
C GLY A 15 -2.69 50.41 26.09
N GLY A 16 -2.24 49.32 26.74
CA GLY A 16 -3.03 48.50 27.67
C GLY A 16 -3.74 47.27 27.12
N TYR A 17 -3.64 46.96 25.82
CA TYR A 17 -4.29 45.76 25.26
C TYR A 17 -3.28 44.69 24.87
N THR A 18 -3.44 43.49 25.44
CA THR A 18 -2.65 42.31 25.08
C THR A 18 -3.18 41.72 23.77
N PRO A 19 -2.38 41.65 22.69
CA PRO A 19 -2.83 41.05 21.44
C PRO A 19 -2.93 39.53 21.62
N TYR A 20 -4.08 38.96 21.29
CA TYR A 20 -4.28 37.51 21.23
C TYR A 20 -4.24 37.06 19.77
N LEU A 21 -3.37 36.10 19.47
CA LEU A 21 -3.34 35.43 18.17
C LEU A 21 -4.33 34.27 18.21
N THR A 22 -5.47 34.43 17.54
CA THR A 22 -6.47 33.37 17.36
C THR A 22 -6.41 32.85 15.93
N PHE A 23 -6.43 31.54 15.76
CA PHE A 23 -6.55 30.91 14.46
C PHE A 23 -7.46 29.68 14.54
N ASN A 24 -8.16 29.41 13.45
CA ASN A 24 -9.00 28.23 13.32
C ASN A 24 -8.19 27.11 12.68
N VAL A 25 -8.12 25.95 13.33
CA VAL A 25 -7.51 24.75 12.76
C VAL A 25 -8.61 23.87 12.19
N LEU A 26 -8.73 23.84 10.86
CA LEU A 26 -9.59 22.87 10.17
C LEU A 26 -8.81 21.56 9.98
N VAL A 27 -9.00 20.60 10.88
CA VAL A 27 -8.42 19.26 10.74
C VAL A 27 -9.35 18.40 9.89
N GLN A 28 -9.06 18.28 8.60
CA GLN A 28 -9.81 17.43 7.68
C GLN A 28 -9.19 16.02 7.61
N SER A 29 -9.90 15.01 8.12
CA SER A 29 -9.49 13.60 8.15
C SER A 29 -9.54 12.87 6.79
N ASN A 30 -9.87 13.56 5.69
CA ASN A 30 -9.98 12.98 4.35
C ASN A 30 -8.67 12.36 3.83
N ILE A 31 -7.52 12.74 4.40
CA ILE A 31 -6.20 12.19 4.03
C ILE A 31 -6.01 10.75 4.57
N PHE A 32 -6.81 10.32 5.54
CA PHE A 32 -6.84 8.94 5.99
C PHE A 32 -7.80 8.15 5.09
N SER A 33 -7.29 7.65 3.95
CA SER A 33 -7.99 6.62 3.20
C SER A 33 -8.31 5.45 4.14
N VAL A 34 -9.61 5.11 4.28
CA VAL A 34 -10.05 3.90 5.00
C VAL A 34 -9.51 2.61 4.36
N HIS A 35 -9.06 2.68 3.10
CA HIS A 35 -8.48 1.53 2.43
C HIS A 35 -7.12 1.25 3.04
N GLN A 36 -6.99 0.04 3.61
CA GLN A 36 -5.72 -0.50 4.07
C GLN A 36 -4.66 -0.34 2.97
N TYR A 37 -3.47 0.16 3.34
CA TYR A 37 -2.30 0.18 2.47
C TYR A 37 -2.15 -1.15 1.74
N LYS A 38 -1.83 -1.11 0.44
CA LYS A 38 -1.53 -2.31 -0.34
C LYS A 38 -0.33 -3.01 0.31
N ARG A 39 -0.60 -4.03 1.13
CA ARG A 39 0.47 -4.79 1.79
C ARG A 39 1.20 -5.61 0.74
N GLU A 40 2.49 -5.37 0.62
CA GLU A 40 3.36 -6.14 -0.24
C GLU A 40 3.81 -7.42 0.47
N TYR A 41 3.88 -8.51 -0.29
CA TYR A 41 4.30 -9.84 0.17
C TYR A 41 5.44 -10.32 -0.75
N PRO A 42 6.68 -9.87 -0.50
CA PRO A 42 7.81 -10.17 -1.38
C PRO A 42 8.17 -11.66 -1.39
N ASP A 43 7.94 -12.36 -0.28
CA ASP A 43 8.05 -13.82 -0.11
C ASP A 43 7.21 -14.59 -1.14
N ARG A 44 6.04 -14.05 -1.51
CA ARG A 44 5.13 -14.71 -2.47
C ARG A 44 5.42 -14.38 -3.91
N ARG A 45 6.44 -13.55 -4.21
CA ARG A 45 6.75 -13.12 -5.57
C ARG A 45 7.18 -14.29 -6.44
N GLU A 46 8.04 -15.16 -5.91
CA GLU A 46 8.55 -16.34 -6.62
C GLU A 46 7.42 -17.27 -7.08
N VAL A 47 6.49 -17.60 -6.17
CA VAL A 47 5.33 -18.46 -6.50
C VAL A 47 4.47 -17.81 -7.58
N ARG A 48 4.21 -16.49 -7.50
CA ARG A 48 3.39 -15.77 -8.49
C ARG A 48 4.06 -15.75 -9.86
N GLU A 49 5.36 -15.46 -9.94
CA GLU A 49 6.13 -15.48 -11.18
C GLU A 49 6.10 -16.88 -11.82
N LYS A 50 6.28 -17.94 -11.02
CA LYS A 50 6.22 -19.32 -11.48
C LYS A 50 4.83 -19.71 -11.99
N VAL A 51 3.77 -19.36 -11.25
CA VAL A 51 2.38 -19.56 -11.67
C VAL A 51 2.12 -18.87 -13.01
N TRP A 52 2.57 -17.62 -13.14
CA TRP A 52 2.35 -16.84 -14.34
C TRP A 52 3.07 -17.41 -15.56
N LYS A 53 4.31 -17.87 -15.37
CA LYS A 53 5.07 -18.57 -16.41
C LYS A 53 4.35 -19.83 -16.89
N LEU A 54 3.93 -20.70 -15.97
CA LEU A 54 3.22 -21.95 -16.32
C LEU A 54 1.86 -21.67 -16.97
N HIS A 55 1.17 -20.62 -16.54
CA HIS A 55 -0.09 -20.20 -17.14
C HIS A 55 0.11 -19.73 -18.61
N LYS A 56 1.18 -18.95 -18.88
CA LYS A 56 1.55 -18.56 -20.25
C LYS A 56 1.94 -19.74 -21.13
N GLU A 57 2.47 -20.81 -20.56
CA GLU A 57 2.74 -22.09 -21.24
C GLU A 57 1.45 -22.90 -21.52
N GLY A 58 0.26 -22.40 -21.14
CA GLY A 58 -1.03 -23.04 -21.41
C GLY A 58 -1.47 -24.05 -20.35
N TRP A 59 -0.84 -24.07 -19.17
CA TRP A 59 -1.22 -25.00 -18.12
C TRP A 59 -2.48 -24.53 -17.39
N GLY A 60 -3.46 -25.44 -17.23
CA GLY A 60 -4.63 -25.18 -16.39
C GLY A 60 -4.26 -25.04 -14.90
N TYR A 61 -4.99 -24.19 -14.17
CA TYR A 61 -4.71 -23.86 -12.75
C TYR A 61 -4.65 -25.10 -11.83
N THR A 62 -5.41 -26.16 -12.13
CA THR A 62 -5.36 -27.42 -11.34
C THR A 62 -4.04 -28.16 -11.55
N LYS A 63 -3.50 -28.16 -12.78
CA LYS A 63 -2.20 -28.76 -13.11
C LYS A 63 -1.07 -27.99 -12.43
N ILE A 64 -1.15 -26.66 -12.46
CA ILE A 64 -0.19 -25.77 -11.78
C ILE A 64 -0.20 -26.01 -10.27
N HIS A 65 -1.37 -26.11 -9.64
CA HIS A 65 -1.47 -26.37 -8.18
C HIS A 65 -0.78 -27.68 -7.77
N ARG A 66 -1.00 -28.76 -8.53
CA ARG A 66 -0.34 -30.04 -8.31
C ARG A 66 1.18 -29.94 -8.49
N TYR A 67 1.64 -29.26 -9.53
CA TYR A 67 3.07 -29.02 -9.76
C TYR A 67 3.71 -28.29 -8.58
N LEU A 68 3.08 -27.21 -8.10
CA LEU A 68 3.63 -26.41 -6.99
C LEU A 68 3.71 -27.23 -5.68
N LYS A 69 2.68 -28.03 -5.37
CA LYS A 69 2.71 -28.95 -4.22
C LYS A 69 3.82 -29.98 -4.33
N ASN A 70 4.00 -30.60 -5.50
CA ASN A 70 5.03 -31.61 -5.71
C ASN A 70 6.45 -31.03 -5.61
N ASN A 71 6.63 -29.76 -5.97
CA ASN A 71 7.91 -29.05 -5.87
C ASN A 71 8.11 -28.34 -4.52
N LYS A 72 7.29 -28.65 -3.50
CA LYS A 72 7.38 -28.12 -2.12
C LYS A 72 7.30 -26.58 -2.01
N PHE A 73 6.61 -25.92 -2.94
CA PHE A 73 6.32 -24.49 -2.80
C PHE A 73 5.33 -24.25 -1.66
N GLU A 74 5.49 -23.13 -0.95
CA GLU A 74 4.54 -22.68 0.07
C GLU A 74 3.24 -22.19 -0.58
N ILE A 75 2.32 -23.12 -0.84
CA ILE A 75 0.99 -22.82 -1.38
C ILE A 75 -0.12 -23.39 -0.50
N GLY A 76 -1.23 -22.65 -0.44
CA GLY A 76 -2.44 -23.12 0.23
C GLY A 76 -2.95 -24.45 -0.34
N ASN A 77 -3.67 -25.19 0.51
CA ASN A 77 -4.19 -26.50 0.12
C ASN A 77 -5.21 -26.44 -1.02
N SER A 78 -5.87 -25.31 -1.21
CA SER A 78 -6.89 -25.14 -2.24
C SER A 78 -6.30 -24.85 -3.63
N ARG A 79 -6.82 -25.55 -4.64
CA ARG A 79 -6.57 -25.24 -6.06
C ARG A 79 -7.06 -23.85 -6.47
N THR A 80 -8.09 -23.32 -5.79
CA THR A 80 -8.64 -21.99 -6.09
C THR A 80 -7.66 -20.86 -5.75
N THR A 81 -6.65 -21.14 -4.92
CA THR A 81 -5.58 -20.19 -4.63
C THR A 81 -4.83 -19.80 -5.91
N VAL A 82 -4.52 -20.77 -6.80
CA VAL A 82 -3.87 -20.51 -8.09
C VAL A 82 -4.78 -19.73 -9.04
N ASP A 83 -6.05 -20.10 -9.12
CA ASP A 83 -7.06 -19.39 -9.94
C ASP A 83 -7.17 -17.91 -9.54
N SER A 84 -7.25 -17.63 -8.24
CA SER A 84 -7.29 -16.25 -7.74
C SER A 84 -6.00 -15.46 -8.04
N MET A 85 -4.84 -16.12 -8.05
CA MET A 85 -3.57 -15.49 -8.42
C MET A 85 -3.57 -15.10 -9.89
N ILE A 86 -3.99 -16.02 -10.77
CA ILE A 86 -4.10 -15.76 -12.22
C ILE A 86 -5.05 -14.59 -12.47
N LYS A 87 -6.24 -14.59 -11.85
CA LYS A 87 -7.21 -13.48 -11.97
C LYS A 87 -6.63 -12.13 -11.55
N LYS A 88 -5.92 -12.07 -10.42
CA LYS A 88 -5.28 -10.84 -9.96
C LYS A 88 -4.20 -10.33 -10.92
N MET A 89 -3.47 -11.24 -11.56
CA MET A 89 -2.44 -10.90 -12.56
C MET A 89 -3.01 -10.53 -13.92
N SER A 90 -4.20 -11.04 -14.29
CA SER A 90 -4.88 -10.65 -15.53
C SER A 90 -5.60 -9.31 -15.46
N THR A 91 -5.98 -8.87 -14.25
CA THR A 91 -6.73 -7.62 -14.03
C THR A 91 -5.82 -6.40 -13.80
N THR A 92 -4.50 -6.61 -13.68
CA THR A 92 -3.50 -5.54 -13.56
C THR A 92 -2.94 -5.20 -14.94
#